data_AF-A0A4P5XZP4-F1
#
_entry.id   AF-A0A4P5XZP4-F1
#
_cell.length_a   1.000
_cell.length_b   1.000
_cell.length_c   1.000
_cell.angle_alpha   90.00
_cell.angle_beta   90.00
_cell.angle_gamma   90.00
#
_symmetry.space_group_name_H-M   'P 1'
#
loop_
_entity.id
_entity.type
_entity.pdbx_description
1 polymer ?
#
loop_
_entity_poly.entity_id
_entity_poly.type
_entity_poly.pdbx_seq_one_letter_code
_entity_poly.pdbx_strand_id
1 'polypeptide(L)'
;MTDRHLNHRHSRGMLIVAGLALLLFGISIWLGARDRITIGVEGRKVVTIPGPRLSAIPYTHGDTLAVRIAGIEPIPDGFRYDLRYMAYGPGRHNLREYLLDERQQPVSGLPEMSVSVDALLPKGESGQLLETPPTPIDLRTNYRWGIGLLWCLWGLLLLPLFLYGRKPRSRVVVSPPPTIPERLRSLLEHAAHSELTVEQQTDIEKLLLAFWADKLQLPKERLVETLDELRKHPSAGEHVSRVEKWLHSRDARGNGSVARELLASLGWNKQ
;
A
#
# COMPACT_ATOMS: atom_id res chain seq x y z
N MET A 1 -45.56 -26.10 19.80
CA MET A 1 -44.83 -24.85 20.10
C MET A 1 -43.34 -25.16 20.03
N THR A 2 -42.74 -25.05 18.83
CA THR A 2 -41.84 -23.96 18.39
C THR A 2 -40.48 -23.96 19.09
N ASP A 3 -39.48 -24.50 18.40
CA ASP A 3 -38.14 -23.90 18.44
C ASP A 3 -37.45 -24.03 17.08
N ARG A 4 -37.67 -23.02 16.22
CA ARG A 4 -36.89 -22.75 15.00
C ARG A 4 -35.83 -21.72 15.39
N HIS A 5 -34.69 -22.15 15.89
CA HIS A 5 -33.54 -21.27 16.13
C HIS A 5 -32.22 -21.93 15.72
N LEU A 6 -32.14 -22.38 14.47
CA LEU A 6 -30.88 -22.70 13.82
C LEU A 6 -30.86 -21.99 12.46
N ASN A 7 -29.72 -21.37 12.15
CA ASN A 7 -29.26 -20.99 10.81
C ASN A 7 -29.34 -19.51 10.35
N HIS A 8 -28.93 -18.54 11.19
CA HIS A 8 -28.71 -17.15 10.72
C HIS A 8 -27.25 -16.67 10.70
N ARG A 9 -26.29 -17.50 11.15
CA ARG A 9 -24.86 -17.10 11.23
C ARG A 9 -24.04 -17.49 10.00
N HIS A 10 -24.43 -18.53 9.26
CA HIS A 10 -23.69 -19.00 8.07
C HIS A 10 -23.98 -18.22 6.78
N SER A 11 -25.16 -17.60 6.62
CA SER A 11 -25.50 -16.89 5.38
C SER A 11 -24.71 -15.60 5.17
N ARG A 12 -24.22 -14.98 6.26
CA ARG A 12 -23.53 -13.68 6.22
C ARG A 12 -22.10 -13.78 5.69
N GLY A 13 -21.40 -14.89 5.97
CA GLY A 13 -20.07 -15.16 5.40
C GLY A 13 -20.15 -15.56 3.93
N MET A 14 -21.19 -16.29 3.54
CA MET A 14 -21.38 -16.77 2.17
C MET A 14 -21.65 -15.64 1.17
N LEU A 15 -22.34 -14.57 1.59
CA LEU A 15 -22.58 -13.39 0.75
C LEU A 15 -21.31 -12.56 0.49
N ILE A 16 -20.38 -12.49 1.46
CA ILE A 16 -19.11 -11.77 1.29
C ILE A 16 -18.17 -12.55 0.34
N VAL A 17 -18.12 -13.88 0.47
CA VAL A 17 -17.34 -14.75 -0.42
C VAL A 17 -17.90 -14.72 -1.85
N ALA A 18 -19.23 -14.74 -2.01
CA ALA A 18 -19.86 -14.63 -3.32
C ALA A 18 -19.58 -13.28 -4.00
N GLY A 19 -19.58 -12.17 -3.24
CA GLY A 19 -19.24 -10.84 -3.76
C GLY A 19 -17.79 -10.74 -4.25
N LEU A 20 -16.84 -11.31 -3.49
CA LEU A 20 -15.43 -11.33 -3.88
C LEU A 20 -15.20 -12.21 -5.13
N ALA A 21 -15.88 -13.35 -5.22
CA ALA A 21 -15.81 -14.23 -6.38
C ALA A 21 -16.35 -13.56 -7.65
N LEU A 22 -17.46 -12.80 -7.55
CA LEU A 22 -18.03 -12.08 -8.69
C LEU A 22 -17.12 -10.94 -9.18
N LEU A 23 -16.43 -10.26 -8.25
CA LEU A 23 -15.50 -9.18 -8.55
C LEU A 23 -14.22 -9.71 -9.22
N LEU A 24 -13.68 -10.83 -8.72
CA LEU A 24 -12.55 -11.53 -9.34
C LEU A 24 -12.92 -12.11 -10.71
N PHE A 25 -14.14 -12.60 -10.90
CA PHE A 25 -14.64 -13.07 -12.20
C PHE A 25 -14.81 -11.93 -13.21
N GLY A 26 -15.32 -10.78 -12.77
CA GLY A 26 -15.40 -9.57 -13.59
C GLY A 26 -14.03 -9.04 -14.02
N ILE A 27 -13.05 -9.06 -13.10
CA ILE A 27 -11.65 -8.72 -13.39
C ILE A 27 -11.05 -9.73 -14.40
N SER A 28 -11.30 -11.02 -14.22
CA SER A 28 -10.81 -12.06 -15.14
C SER A 28 -11.39 -11.93 -16.55
N ILE A 29 -12.64 -11.49 -16.70
CA ILE A 29 -13.26 -11.20 -18.02
C ILE A 29 -12.65 -9.95 -18.65
N TRP A 30 -12.25 -8.96 -17.84
CA TRP A 30 -11.62 -7.73 -18.33
C TRP A 30 -10.14 -7.93 -18.71
N LEU A 31 -9.42 -8.85 -18.08
CA LEU A 31 -8.03 -9.19 -18.39
C LEU A 31 -7.83 -10.08 -19.62
N GLY A 32 -8.89 -10.39 -20.39
CA GLY A 32 -8.78 -11.03 -21.70
C GLY A 32 -8.15 -10.10 -22.75
N ALA A 33 -6.89 -9.72 -22.54
CA ALA A 33 -6.12 -8.90 -23.45
C ALA A 33 -5.93 -9.64 -24.78
N ARG A 34 -6.48 -9.08 -25.85
CA ARG A 34 -6.10 -9.46 -27.22
C ARG A 34 -4.73 -8.86 -27.48
N ASP A 35 -3.81 -9.62 -28.07
CA ASP A 35 -2.51 -9.14 -28.56
C ASP A 35 -2.71 -8.12 -29.68
N ARG A 36 -2.99 -6.88 -29.30
CA ARG A 36 -3.08 -5.72 -30.18
C ARG A 36 -1.79 -4.95 -30.02
N ILE A 37 -0.95 -4.98 -31.06
CA ILE A 37 0.22 -4.13 -31.12
C ILE A 37 -0.13 -2.83 -31.86
N THR A 38 0.46 -1.74 -31.41
CA THR A 38 0.36 -0.43 -32.04
C THR A 38 1.51 -0.21 -33.01
N ILE A 39 1.32 0.71 -33.97
CA ILE A 39 2.35 1.10 -34.94
C ILE A 39 3.62 1.53 -34.18
N GLY A 40 4.78 1.04 -34.61
CA GLY A 40 6.07 1.38 -34.01
C GLY A 40 6.45 0.64 -32.72
N VAL A 41 5.69 -0.37 -32.30
CA VAL A 41 6.03 -1.24 -31.16
C VAL A 41 6.49 -2.61 -31.66
N GLU A 42 7.60 -3.13 -31.11
CA GLU A 42 8.10 -4.47 -31.43
C GLU A 42 7.21 -5.54 -30.78
N GLY A 43 6.56 -6.36 -31.62
CA GLY A 43 5.85 -7.55 -31.20
C GLY A 43 6.77 -8.77 -31.19
N ARG A 44 6.48 -9.73 -30.31
CA ARG A 44 7.21 -11.00 -30.19
C ARG A 44 6.27 -12.17 -30.44
N LYS A 45 6.66 -13.11 -31.30
CA LYS A 45 5.93 -14.36 -31.52
C LYS A 45 6.90 -15.53 -31.63
N VAL A 46 6.78 -16.47 -30.70
CA VAL A 46 7.57 -17.69 -30.71
C VAL A 46 6.79 -18.78 -31.43
N VAL A 47 7.35 -19.33 -32.50
CA VAL A 47 6.68 -20.34 -33.33
C VAL A 47 7.60 -21.54 -33.53
N THR A 48 7.03 -22.73 -33.43
CA THR A 48 7.73 -23.98 -33.75
C THR A 48 7.32 -24.41 -35.14
N ILE A 49 8.29 -24.54 -36.03
CA ILE A 49 8.07 -24.85 -37.44
C ILE A 49 8.82 -26.14 -37.76
N PRO A 50 8.11 -27.20 -38.21
CA PRO A 50 8.75 -28.40 -38.72
C PRO A 50 9.31 -28.14 -40.13
N GLY A 51 10.53 -28.60 -40.41
CA GLY A 51 11.16 -28.48 -41.72
C GLY A 51 12.48 -27.68 -41.76
N PRO A 52 12.88 -27.17 -42.94
CA PRO A 52 14.17 -26.54 -43.18
C PRO A 52 14.31 -25.17 -42.48
N ARG A 53 15.55 -24.66 -42.44
CA ARG A 53 15.85 -23.39 -41.77
C ARG A 53 15.24 -22.22 -42.54
N LEU A 54 14.57 -21.32 -41.83
CA LEU A 54 13.94 -20.14 -42.42
C LEU A 54 14.82 -18.90 -42.29
N SER A 55 14.69 -18.01 -43.27
CA SER A 55 15.25 -16.67 -43.28
C SER A 55 14.15 -15.62 -43.40
N ALA A 56 14.30 -14.50 -42.70
CA ALA A 56 13.39 -13.35 -42.87
C ALA A 56 13.76 -12.54 -44.13
N ILE A 57 12.77 -11.94 -44.78
CA ILE A 57 12.99 -11.00 -45.88
C ILE A 57 13.68 -9.74 -45.33
N PRO A 58 14.78 -9.25 -45.95
CA PRO A 58 15.40 -7.98 -45.55
C PRO A 58 14.42 -6.82 -45.73
N TYR A 59 14.32 -5.98 -44.72
CA TYR A 59 13.46 -4.79 -44.77
C TYR A 59 13.92 -3.82 -45.87
N THR A 60 12.99 -3.35 -46.70
CA THR A 60 13.19 -2.29 -47.68
C THR A 60 12.33 -1.07 -47.32
N HIS A 61 12.84 0.15 -47.59
CA HIS A 61 12.08 1.38 -47.37
C HIS A 61 10.74 1.35 -48.13
N GLY A 62 9.64 1.48 -47.39
CA GLY A 62 8.27 1.39 -47.93
C GLY A 62 7.51 0.15 -47.45
N ASP A 63 8.18 -0.84 -46.87
CA ASP A 63 7.51 -2.02 -46.33
C ASP A 63 6.66 -1.67 -45.11
N THR A 64 5.43 -2.19 -45.10
CA THR A 64 4.46 -1.95 -44.03
C THR A 64 4.74 -2.75 -42.75
N LEU A 65 5.62 -3.75 -42.85
CA LEU A 65 6.00 -4.66 -41.77
C LEU A 65 7.47 -5.06 -41.93
N ALA A 66 8.25 -4.89 -40.87
CA ALA A 66 9.58 -5.51 -40.76
C ALA A 66 9.48 -6.75 -39.88
N VAL A 67 10.02 -7.88 -40.34
CA VAL A 67 10.12 -9.13 -39.58
C VAL A 67 11.59 -9.52 -39.48
N ARG A 68 12.03 -9.93 -38.29
CA ARG A 68 13.37 -10.44 -38.04
C ARG A 68 13.32 -11.69 -37.18
N ILE A 69 14.28 -12.58 -37.39
CA ILE A 69 14.50 -13.75 -36.55
C ILE A 69 15.51 -13.34 -35.48
N ALA A 70 15.08 -13.26 -34.22
CA ALA A 70 15.95 -12.90 -33.10
C ALA A 70 16.73 -14.09 -32.55
N GLY A 71 16.22 -15.31 -32.72
CA GLY A 71 16.84 -16.54 -32.28
C GLY A 71 16.26 -17.77 -32.97
N ILE A 72 17.08 -18.81 -33.09
CA ILE A 72 16.72 -20.11 -33.66
C ILE A 72 17.16 -21.18 -32.65
N GLU A 73 16.22 -21.97 -32.16
CA GLU A 73 16.45 -23.12 -31.28
C GLU A 73 16.16 -24.42 -32.06
N PRO A 74 17.13 -25.33 -32.22
CA PRO A 74 16.89 -26.63 -32.86
C PRO A 74 16.05 -27.53 -31.95
N ILE A 75 15.07 -28.22 -32.55
CA ILE A 75 14.12 -29.15 -31.88
C ILE A 75 14.13 -30.48 -32.66
N PRO A 76 13.81 -31.64 -32.05
CA PRO A 76 13.89 -32.94 -32.73
C PRO A 76 13.15 -33.07 -34.08
N ASP A 77 12.15 -32.24 -34.34
CA ASP A 77 11.32 -32.26 -35.55
C ASP A 77 11.30 -30.91 -36.30
N GLY A 78 12.31 -30.05 -36.08
CA GLY A 78 12.40 -28.76 -36.77
C GLY A 78 13.11 -27.68 -35.96
N PHE A 79 12.64 -26.45 -36.09
CA PHE A 79 13.25 -25.29 -35.42
C PHE A 79 12.18 -24.44 -34.74
N ARG A 80 12.52 -23.93 -33.55
CA ARG A 80 11.75 -22.88 -32.88
C ARG A 80 12.38 -21.53 -33.18
N TYR A 81 11.56 -20.64 -33.72
CA TYR A 81 11.96 -19.29 -34.10
C TYR A 81 11.39 -18.29 -33.09
N ASP A 82 12.24 -17.39 -32.60
CA ASP A 82 11.80 -16.16 -31.93
C ASP A 82 11.65 -15.07 -32.99
N LEU A 83 10.42 -14.91 -33.51
CA LEU A 83 10.10 -13.90 -34.51
C LEU A 83 9.79 -12.59 -33.82
N ARG A 84 10.47 -11.53 -34.25
CA ARG A 84 10.17 -10.17 -33.84
C ARG A 84 9.71 -9.37 -35.04
N TYR A 85 8.65 -8.60 -34.85
CA TYR A 85 8.02 -7.84 -35.93
C TYR A 85 7.67 -6.43 -35.49
N MET A 86 7.79 -5.48 -36.40
CA MET A 86 7.45 -4.08 -36.19
C MET A 86 6.63 -3.59 -37.38
N ALA A 87 5.44 -3.08 -37.11
CA ALA A 87 4.55 -2.57 -38.15
C ALA A 87 4.70 -1.06 -38.30
N TYR A 88 4.76 -0.61 -39.55
CA TYR A 88 4.87 0.79 -39.95
C TYR A 88 3.60 1.30 -40.65
N GLY A 89 2.68 0.40 -41.00
CA GLY A 89 1.37 0.74 -41.58
C GLY A 89 0.22 -0.01 -40.91
N PRO A 90 -0.96 0.61 -40.78
CA PRO A 90 -2.14 -0.05 -40.25
C PRO A 90 -2.65 -1.12 -41.22
N GLY A 91 -3.13 -2.25 -40.70
CA GLY A 91 -3.61 -3.35 -41.53
C GLY A 91 -3.52 -4.72 -40.86
N ARG A 92 -4.07 -5.72 -41.56
CA ARG A 92 -3.86 -7.13 -41.23
C ARG A 92 -2.67 -7.62 -42.03
N HIS A 93 -1.66 -8.09 -41.33
CA HIS A 93 -0.43 -8.61 -41.93
C HIS A 93 -0.25 -10.07 -41.53
N ASN A 94 0.19 -10.91 -42.47
CA ASN A 94 0.49 -12.31 -42.18
C ASN A 94 2.00 -12.51 -42.14
N LEU A 95 2.55 -12.89 -40.98
CA LEU A 95 4.00 -13.06 -40.82
C LEU A 95 4.59 -14.13 -41.73
N ARG A 96 3.77 -15.09 -42.21
CA ARG A 96 4.22 -16.14 -43.14
C ARG A 96 4.77 -15.59 -44.46
N GLU A 97 4.24 -14.45 -44.91
CA GLU A 97 4.58 -13.84 -46.21
C GLU A 97 5.96 -13.19 -46.20
N TYR A 98 6.53 -13.02 -45.00
CA TYR A 98 7.84 -12.41 -44.76
C TYR A 98 8.92 -13.44 -44.37
N LEU A 99 8.62 -14.73 -44.54
CA LEU A 99 9.52 -15.85 -44.27
C LEU A 99 9.84 -16.60 -45.56
N LEU A 100 11.13 -16.79 -45.82
CA LEU A 100 11.67 -17.53 -46.95
C LEU A 100 12.39 -18.78 -46.47
N ASP A 101 12.41 -19.81 -47.32
CA ASP A 101 13.27 -20.99 -47.16
C ASP A 101 14.74 -20.62 -47.38
N GLU A 102 15.67 -21.54 -47.10
CA GLU A 102 17.11 -21.40 -47.40
C GLU A 102 17.37 -21.08 -48.88
N ARG A 103 16.44 -21.45 -49.78
CA ARG A 103 16.49 -21.17 -51.22
C ARG A 103 15.87 -19.83 -51.62
N GLN A 104 15.55 -18.97 -50.66
CA GLN A 104 14.83 -17.70 -50.86
C GLN A 104 13.44 -17.86 -51.50
N GLN A 105 12.80 -19.02 -51.30
CA GLN A 105 11.45 -19.28 -51.81
C GLN A 105 10.39 -19.13 -50.72
N PRO A 106 9.18 -18.65 -51.06
CA PRO A 106 8.07 -18.62 -50.11
C PRO A 106 7.73 -20.03 -49.61
N VAL A 107 7.67 -20.21 -48.29
CA VAL A 107 7.36 -21.51 -47.69
C VAL A 107 5.86 -21.74 -47.64
N SER A 108 5.40 -22.75 -48.37
CA SER A 108 4.00 -23.20 -48.38
C SER A 108 3.78 -24.23 -47.26
N GLY A 109 2.74 -24.05 -46.43
CA GLY A 109 2.40 -25.00 -45.34
C GLY A 109 2.61 -24.49 -43.91
N LEU A 110 3.03 -23.24 -43.74
CA LEU A 110 3.12 -22.60 -42.43
C LEU A 110 1.73 -22.29 -41.86
N PRO A 111 1.50 -22.43 -40.54
CA PRO A 111 0.25 -22.01 -39.89
C PRO A 111 0.03 -20.50 -40.12
N GLU A 112 -1.21 -20.08 -40.28
CA GLU A 112 -1.51 -18.66 -40.47
C GLU A 112 -1.12 -17.86 -39.23
N MET A 113 -0.25 -16.86 -39.43
CA MET A 113 0.26 -16.01 -38.38
C MET A 113 -0.19 -14.57 -38.62
N SER A 114 -1.51 -14.37 -38.55
CA SER A 114 -2.10 -13.04 -38.71
C SER A 114 -1.82 -12.15 -37.50
N VAL A 115 -1.43 -10.92 -37.79
CA VAL A 115 -1.23 -9.83 -36.84
C VAL A 115 -2.10 -8.66 -37.31
N SER A 116 -2.91 -8.12 -36.42
CA SER A 116 -3.70 -6.92 -36.70
C SER A 116 -3.01 -5.73 -36.05
N VAL A 117 -2.67 -4.73 -36.85
CA VAL A 117 -2.09 -3.47 -36.36
C VAL A 117 -3.12 -2.38 -36.50
N ASP A 118 -3.52 -1.85 -35.34
CA ASP A 118 -4.50 -0.77 -35.27
C ASP A 118 -3.78 0.58 -35.48
N ALA A 119 -4.38 1.45 -36.29
CA ALA A 119 -3.92 2.83 -36.44
C ALA A 119 -4.13 3.57 -35.12
N LEU A 120 -3.06 4.12 -34.56
CA LEU A 120 -3.16 5.03 -33.42
C LEU A 120 -3.77 6.37 -33.81
N LEU A 121 -3.57 6.79 -35.07
CA LEU A 121 -4.04 8.07 -35.57
C LEU A 121 -5.40 7.91 -36.29
N PRO A 122 -6.43 8.70 -35.94
CA PRO A 122 -7.72 8.69 -36.62
C PRO A 122 -7.58 8.94 -38.12
N LYS A 123 -8.48 8.34 -38.91
CA LYS A 123 -8.51 8.54 -40.37
C LYS A 123 -8.72 10.03 -40.69
N GLY A 124 -7.80 10.62 -41.44
CA GLY A 124 -7.89 12.02 -41.89
C GLY A 124 -7.04 13.00 -41.08
N GLU A 125 -6.40 12.57 -40.00
CA GLU A 125 -5.48 13.40 -39.21
C GLU A 125 -4.05 13.31 -39.75
N SER A 126 -3.42 14.44 -39.99
CA SER A 126 -2.10 14.55 -40.62
C SER A 126 -0.93 14.51 -39.64
N GLY A 127 -1.20 14.26 -38.35
CA GLY A 127 -0.17 14.28 -37.29
C GLY A 127 0.34 15.70 -36.98
N GLN A 128 -0.35 16.73 -37.47
CA GLN A 128 -0.05 18.11 -37.14
C GLN A 128 -0.42 18.38 -35.68
N LEU A 129 0.46 19.09 -34.98
CA LEU A 129 0.20 19.57 -33.63
C LEU A 129 -0.81 20.72 -33.72
N LEU A 130 -2.09 20.38 -33.68
CA LEU A 130 -3.18 21.34 -33.59
C LEU A 130 -3.34 21.74 -32.12
N GLU A 131 -3.47 23.04 -31.85
CA GLU A 131 -3.87 23.52 -30.53
C GLU A 131 -5.21 22.88 -30.17
N THR A 132 -5.23 22.11 -29.08
CA THR A 132 -6.45 21.47 -28.62
C THR A 132 -7.39 22.55 -28.10
N PRO A 133 -8.57 22.78 -28.73
CA PRO A 133 -9.52 23.75 -28.21
C PRO A 133 -9.94 23.30 -26.80
N PRO A 134 -10.17 24.24 -25.86
CA PRO A 134 -10.60 23.90 -24.51
C PRO A 134 -11.95 23.20 -24.59
N THR A 135 -11.92 21.87 -24.51
CA THR A 135 -13.13 21.04 -24.52
C THR A 135 -13.82 21.21 -23.17
N PRO A 136 -15.11 21.60 -23.14
CA PRO A 136 -15.86 21.57 -21.89
C PRO A 136 -15.88 20.13 -21.38
N ILE A 137 -15.60 19.93 -20.10
CA ILE A 137 -15.62 18.61 -19.47
C ILE A 137 -17.05 18.07 -19.54
N ASP A 138 -17.33 17.21 -20.53
CA ASP A 138 -18.64 16.61 -20.69
C ASP A 138 -18.82 15.41 -19.75
N LEU A 139 -19.38 15.72 -18.58
CA LEU A 139 -19.73 14.76 -17.54
C LEU A 139 -20.91 13.85 -17.92
N ARG A 140 -21.54 13.99 -19.11
CA ARG A 140 -22.63 13.11 -19.57
C ARG A 140 -22.18 11.75 -20.09
N THR A 141 -20.88 11.50 -20.15
CA THR A 141 -20.32 10.23 -20.62
C THR A 141 -20.78 9.04 -19.75
N ASN A 142 -20.90 7.85 -20.36
CA ASN A 142 -21.36 6.58 -19.76
C ASN A 142 -20.76 6.21 -18.38
N TYR A 143 -19.65 6.84 -17.99
CA TYR A 143 -19.03 6.71 -16.67
C TYR A 143 -19.93 7.12 -15.51
N ARG A 144 -20.96 7.95 -15.73
CA ARG A 144 -21.88 8.38 -14.66
C ARG A 144 -22.60 7.21 -13.99
N TRP A 145 -22.98 6.20 -14.75
CA TRP A 145 -23.60 4.99 -14.21
C TRP A 145 -22.60 4.09 -13.49
N GLY A 146 -21.38 3.95 -14.02
CA GLY A 146 -20.31 3.19 -13.35
C GLY A 146 -19.89 3.80 -12.02
N ILE A 147 -19.72 5.12 -11.99
CA ILE A 147 -19.43 5.88 -10.76
C ILE A 147 -20.60 5.76 -9.78
N GLY A 148 -21.84 5.91 -10.25
CA GLY A 148 -23.03 5.72 -9.42
C GLY A 148 -23.11 4.32 -8.79
N LEU A 149 -22.86 3.27 -9.58
CA LEU A 149 -22.85 1.90 -9.09
C LEU A 149 -21.74 1.68 -8.06
N LEU A 150 -20.55 2.22 -8.30
CA LEU A 150 -19.41 2.16 -7.39
C LEU A 150 -19.74 2.84 -6.05
N TRP A 151 -20.31 4.04 -6.08
CA TRP A 151 -20.74 4.76 -4.88
C TRP A 151 -21.84 4.02 -4.12
N CYS A 152 -22.84 3.46 -4.82
CA CYS A 152 -23.87 2.64 -4.21
C CYS A 152 -23.29 1.39 -3.52
N LEU A 153 -22.36 0.70 -4.20
CA LEU A 153 -21.69 -0.48 -3.64
C LEU A 153 -20.85 -0.11 -2.41
N TRP A 154 -20.11 1.00 -2.49
CA TRP A 154 -19.34 1.55 -1.36
C TRP A 154 -20.23 1.89 -0.17
N GLY A 155 -21.34 2.61 -0.42
CA GLY A 155 -22.31 2.97 0.60
C GLY A 155 -22.93 1.74 1.26
N LEU A 156 -23.31 0.73 0.47
CA LEU A 156 -23.86 -0.53 0.96
C LEU A 156 -22.88 -1.30 1.85
N LEU A 157 -21.58 -1.21 1.56
CA LEU A 157 -20.52 -1.84 2.36
C LEU A 157 -20.25 -1.08 3.67
N LEU A 158 -20.36 0.26 3.66
CA LEU A 158 -20.21 1.09 4.86
C LEU A 158 -21.43 1.09 5.78
N LEU A 159 -22.63 0.91 5.23
CA LEU A 159 -23.89 0.90 5.97
C LEU A 159 -23.91 -0.09 7.16
N PRO A 160 -23.51 -1.38 7.00
CA PRO A 160 -23.41 -2.29 8.12
C PRO A 160 -22.31 -1.89 9.11
N LEU A 161 -21.20 -1.30 8.67
CA LEU A 161 -20.12 -0.85 9.56
C LEU A 161 -20.58 0.30 10.47
N PHE A 162 -21.33 1.26 9.92
CA PHE A 162 -21.92 2.35 10.68
C PHE A 162 -22.97 1.87 11.70
N LEU A 163 -23.78 0.88 11.31
CA LEU A 163 -24.81 0.32 12.19
C LEU A 163 -24.24 -0.63 13.25
N TYR A 164 -23.19 -1.41 12.95
CA TYR A 164 -22.54 -2.33 13.89
C TYR A 164 -21.47 -1.68 14.79
N GLY A 165 -20.89 -0.55 14.38
CA GLY A 165 -19.94 0.22 15.18
C GLY A 165 -20.59 0.97 16.36
N ARG A 166 -21.91 1.17 16.32
CA ARG A 166 -22.70 1.73 17.43
C ARG A 166 -23.04 0.67 18.47
N LYS A 167 -22.03 -0.02 18.99
CA LYS A 167 -22.18 -0.59 20.33
C LYS A 167 -22.32 0.59 21.29
N PRO A 168 -23.27 0.62 22.23
CA PRO A 168 -23.28 1.64 23.26
C PRO A 168 -21.92 1.57 23.94
N ARG A 169 -21.11 2.60 23.72
CA ARG A 169 -19.82 2.74 24.38
C ARG A 169 -20.18 2.76 25.85
N SER A 170 -19.89 1.66 26.56
CA SER A 170 -20.06 1.61 28.01
C SER A 170 -19.44 2.89 28.52
N ARG A 171 -20.27 3.69 29.19
CA ARG A 171 -19.91 5.04 29.63
C ARG A 171 -18.75 4.87 30.59
N VAL A 172 -17.53 4.96 30.09
CA VAL A 172 -16.35 5.09 30.92
C VAL A 172 -16.59 6.40 31.64
N VAL A 173 -16.90 6.29 32.93
CA VAL A 173 -16.89 7.41 33.85
C VAL A 173 -15.52 8.04 33.66
N VAL A 174 -15.50 9.23 33.08
CA VAL A 174 -14.28 10.04 32.98
C VAL A 174 -13.90 10.31 34.41
N SER A 175 -12.99 9.50 34.95
CA SER A 175 -12.24 9.92 36.13
C SER A 175 -11.55 11.23 35.73
N PRO A 176 -11.53 12.24 36.61
CA PRO A 176 -10.89 13.52 36.31
C PRO A 176 -9.50 13.27 35.70
N PRO A 177 -9.06 14.09 34.72
CA PRO A 177 -7.75 13.89 34.09
C PRO A 177 -6.72 13.70 35.21
N PRO A 178 -5.99 12.56 35.22
CA PRO A 178 -5.20 12.21 36.38
C PRO A 178 -4.24 13.35 36.67
N THR A 179 -4.33 13.86 37.88
CA THR A 179 -3.56 15.02 38.32
C THR A 179 -2.07 14.70 38.18
N ILE A 180 -1.22 15.72 38.02
CA ILE A 180 0.24 15.56 37.92
C ILE A 180 0.81 14.53 38.95
N PRO A 181 0.42 14.57 40.25
CA PRO A 181 0.87 13.57 41.22
C PRO A 181 0.33 12.16 40.98
N GLU A 182 -0.91 12.00 40.49
CA GLU A 182 -1.49 10.68 40.17
C GLU A 182 -0.79 10.00 38.99
N ARG A 183 -0.43 10.79 37.96
CA ARG A 183 0.36 10.28 36.81
C ARG A 183 1.77 9.88 37.24
N LEU A 184 2.44 10.72 38.03
CA LEU A 184 3.77 10.44 38.55
C LEU A 184 3.77 9.19 39.43
N ARG A 185 2.78 9.06 40.32
CA ARG A 185 2.60 7.87 41.15
C ARG A 185 2.42 6.60 40.32
N SER A 186 1.55 6.63 39.31
CA SER A 186 1.33 5.49 38.43
C SER A 186 2.63 5.06 37.76
N LEU A 187 3.40 5.99 37.19
CA LEU A 187 4.67 5.68 36.53
C LEU A 187 5.73 5.14 37.50
N LEU A 188 5.82 5.67 38.72
CA LEU A 188 6.72 5.14 39.76
C LEU A 188 6.30 3.74 40.24
N GLU A 189 4.99 3.46 40.33
CA GLU A 189 4.49 2.11 40.62
C GLU A 189 4.84 1.12 39.50
N HIS A 190 4.73 1.52 38.23
CA HIS A 190 5.17 0.68 37.11
C HIS A 190 6.69 0.48 37.11
N ALA A 191 7.47 1.53 37.40
CA ALA A 191 8.92 1.46 37.54
C ALA A 191 9.39 0.51 38.66
N ALA A 192 8.59 0.36 39.71
CA ALA A 192 8.91 -0.53 40.83
C ALA A 192 8.78 -2.02 40.46
N HIS A 193 7.98 -2.36 39.43
CA HIS A 193 7.63 -3.74 39.08
C HIS A 193 8.17 -4.21 37.72
N SER A 194 8.50 -3.29 36.81
CA SER A 194 8.92 -3.60 35.43
C SER A 194 10.01 -2.66 34.92
N GLU A 195 10.74 -3.08 33.89
CA GLU A 195 11.74 -2.24 33.23
C GLU A 195 11.08 -1.01 32.57
N LEU A 196 11.66 0.18 32.76
CA LEU A 196 11.15 1.41 32.17
C LEU A 196 11.64 1.61 30.72
N THR A 197 10.75 2.05 29.84
CA THR A 197 11.14 2.55 28.51
C THR A 197 11.77 3.94 28.60
N VAL A 198 12.56 4.32 27.59
CA VAL A 198 13.21 5.66 27.53
C VAL A 198 12.20 6.80 27.57
N GLU A 199 11.01 6.60 26.99
CA GLU A 199 9.91 7.56 27.02
C GLU A 199 9.36 7.71 28.45
N GLN A 200 9.14 6.61 29.17
CA GLN A 200 8.65 6.64 30.55
C GLN A 200 9.65 7.30 31.51
N GLN A 201 10.96 7.12 31.29
CA GLN A 201 12.00 7.80 32.07
C GLN A 201 11.91 9.32 31.90
N THR A 202 11.74 9.78 30.67
CA THR A 202 11.59 11.21 30.35
C THR A 202 10.32 11.80 30.96
N ASP A 203 9.23 11.02 30.96
CA ASP A 203 7.96 11.45 31.55
C ASP A 203 8.04 11.56 33.08
N ILE A 204 8.76 10.65 33.75
CA ILE A 204 9.00 10.72 35.20
C ILE A 204 9.75 12.01 35.55
N GLU A 205 10.81 12.34 34.82
CA GLU A 205 11.61 13.56 35.07
C GLU A 205 10.75 14.82 34.91
N LYS A 206 10.05 14.94 33.78
CA LYS A 206 9.18 16.09 33.49
C LYS A 206 8.07 16.25 34.54
N LEU A 207 7.43 15.15 34.93
CA LEU A 207 6.34 15.18 35.92
C LEU A 207 6.85 15.48 37.33
N LEU A 208 8.04 15.03 37.70
CA LEU A 208 8.68 15.36 38.98
C LEU A 208 9.00 16.86 39.06
N LEU A 209 9.59 17.43 38.00
CA LEU A 209 9.87 18.86 37.92
C LEU A 209 8.58 19.67 37.97
N ALA A 210 7.54 19.26 37.23
CA ALA A 210 6.24 19.92 37.24
C ALA A 210 5.56 19.83 38.62
N PHE A 211 5.65 18.69 39.31
CA PHE A 211 5.10 18.49 40.65
C PHE A 211 5.72 19.44 41.67
N TRP A 212 7.06 19.58 41.66
CA TRP A 212 7.73 20.48 42.59
C TRP A 212 7.58 21.94 42.24
N ALA A 213 7.58 22.30 40.95
CA ALA A 213 7.29 23.67 40.51
C ALA A 213 5.90 24.12 40.97
N ASP A 214 4.91 23.22 40.92
CA ASP A 214 3.55 23.48 41.39
C ASP A 214 3.48 23.57 42.93
N LYS A 215 4.13 22.64 43.65
CA LYS A 215 4.14 22.60 45.12
C LYS A 215 4.85 23.81 45.76
N LEU A 216 5.88 24.33 45.10
CA LEU A 216 6.66 25.49 45.56
C LEU A 216 6.13 26.82 44.98
N GLN A 217 5.07 26.79 44.15
CA GLN A 217 4.51 27.96 43.45
C GLN A 217 5.57 28.81 42.72
N LEU A 218 6.55 28.15 42.11
CA LEU A 218 7.65 28.84 41.44
C LEU A 218 7.16 29.50 40.14
N PRO A 219 7.63 30.71 39.80
CA PRO A 219 7.27 31.37 38.55
C PRO A 219 7.74 30.52 37.36
N LYS A 220 6.82 30.20 36.45
CA LYS A 220 7.03 29.32 35.28
C LYS A 220 7.62 30.06 34.07
N GLU A 221 8.08 31.30 34.26
CA GLU A 221 8.48 32.21 33.17
C GLU A 221 9.82 31.81 32.54
N ARG A 222 10.76 31.29 33.34
CA ARG A 222 12.06 30.84 32.84
C ARG A 222 12.50 29.54 33.50
N LEU A 223 12.51 28.47 32.69
CA LEU A 223 12.88 27.12 33.12
C LEU A 223 14.22 27.05 33.87
N VAL A 224 15.22 27.83 33.44
CA VAL A 224 16.56 27.84 34.04
C VAL A 224 16.55 28.39 35.47
N GLU A 225 15.74 29.42 35.74
CA GLU A 225 15.62 30.02 37.07
C GLU A 225 14.83 29.10 38.00
N THR A 226 13.75 28.47 37.50
CA THR A 226 12.99 27.46 38.23
C THR A 226 13.86 26.27 38.63
N LEU A 227 14.77 25.81 37.76
CA LEU A 227 15.67 24.69 38.06
C LEU A 227 16.74 25.02 39.11
N ASP A 228 17.28 26.24 39.08
CA ASP A 228 18.29 26.68 40.06
C ASP A 228 17.67 26.85 41.46
N GLU A 229 16.45 27.40 41.55
CA GLU A 229 15.69 27.48 42.80
C GLU A 229 15.28 26.09 43.31
N LEU A 230 14.88 25.19 42.40
CA LEU A 230 14.53 23.82 42.75
C LEU A 230 15.71 23.03 43.31
N ARG A 231 16.91 23.22 42.74
CA ARG A 231 18.14 22.53 43.18
C ARG A 231 18.66 23.05 44.53
N LYS A 232 18.37 24.32 44.88
CA LYS A 232 18.69 24.90 46.20
C LYS A 232 17.80 24.39 47.33
N HIS A 233 16.63 23.82 47.02
CA HIS A 233 15.70 23.34 48.03
C HIS A 233 16.16 21.99 48.63
N PRO A 234 16.30 21.85 49.97
CA PRO A 234 16.93 20.69 50.60
C PRO A 234 16.22 19.37 50.28
N SER A 235 14.88 19.36 50.22
CA SER A 235 14.15 18.14 49.89
C SER A 235 13.87 17.95 48.39
N ALA A 236 13.80 19.00 47.59
CA ALA A 236 13.45 18.86 46.17
C ALA A 236 14.70 18.54 45.33
N GLY A 237 15.82 19.20 45.63
CA GLY A 237 17.11 18.92 45.01
C GLY A 237 17.60 17.51 45.27
N GLU A 238 17.38 16.97 46.48
CA GLU A 238 17.72 15.59 46.81
C GLU A 238 16.90 14.58 45.99
N HIS A 239 15.57 14.78 45.88
CA HIS A 239 14.70 13.89 45.09
C HIS A 239 15.04 13.96 43.60
N VAL A 240 15.27 15.15 43.04
CA VAL A 240 15.61 15.33 41.63
C VAL A 240 16.99 14.73 41.33
N SER A 241 18.01 14.98 42.15
CA SER A 241 19.36 14.43 41.95
C SER A 241 19.38 12.90 42.09
N ARG A 242 18.60 12.34 43.02
CA ARG A 242 18.44 10.88 43.17
C ARG A 242 17.80 10.25 41.94
N VAL A 243 16.74 10.87 41.40
CA VAL A 243 16.07 10.40 40.18
C VAL A 243 16.98 10.54 38.96
N GLU A 244 17.64 11.69 38.79
CA GLU A 244 18.59 11.93 37.69
C GLU A 244 19.71 10.87 37.70
N LYS A 245 20.33 10.64 38.87
CA LYS A 245 21.38 9.62 39.02
C LYS A 245 20.87 8.21 38.73
N TRP A 246 19.65 7.89 39.15
CA TRP A 246 19.03 6.58 38.89
C TRP A 246 18.69 6.41 37.41
N LEU A 247 18.00 7.38 36.79
CA LEU A 247 17.60 7.35 35.37
C LEU A 247 18.81 7.30 34.42
N HIS A 248 19.91 7.98 34.75
CA HIS A 248 21.14 7.95 33.97
C HIS A 248 22.03 6.73 34.24
N SER A 249 21.74 5.94 35.27
CA SER A 249 22.45 4.68 35.54
C SER A 249 21.84 3.52 34.73
N ARG A 250 22.63 2.47 34.47
CA ARG A 250 22.10 1.22 33.88
C ARG A 250 21.04 0.55 34.78
N ASP A 251 20.95 0.96 36.05
CA ASP A 251 20.04 0.42 37.05
C ASP A 251 18.59 0.89 36.86
N ALA A 252 18.34 1.96 36.09
CA ALA A 252 16.97 2.39 35.73
C ALA A 252 16.16 1.30 35.00
N ARG A 253 16.85 0.35 34.37
CA ARG A 253 16.23 -0.76 33.64
C ARG A 253 15.98 -2.00 34.50
N GLY A 254 16.53 -2.10 35.71
CA GLY A 254 16.44 -3.35 36.49
C GLY A 254 16.25 -3.19 37.99
N ASN A 255 16.43 -1.99 38.55
CA ASN A 255 16.35 -1.76 39.99
C ASN A 255 15.22 -0.79 40.36
N GLY A 256 14.06 -1.36 40.68
CA GLY A 256 12.89 -0.65 41.20
C GLY A 256 12.95 -0.27 42.69
N SER A 257 14.10 -0.43 43.37
CA SER A 257 14.23 -0.03 44.79
C SER A 257 14.17 1.48 44.97
N VAL A 258 14.79 2.24 44.06
CA VAL A 258 14.81 3.71 44.11
C VAL A 258 13.41 4.29 43.89
N ALA A 259 12.63 3.70 42.97
CA ALA A 259 11.24 4.09 42.76
C ALA A 259 10.37 3.86 44.01
N ARG A 260 10.57 2.75 44.73
CA ARG A 260 9.87 2.46 46.01
C ARG A 260 10.27 3.43 47.12
N GLU A 261 11.55 3.76 47.23
CA GLU A 261 12.05 4.72 48.21
C GLU A 261 11.52 6.14 47.95
N LEU A 262 11.41 6.54 46.68
CA LEU A 262 10.81 7.81 46.27
C LEU A 262 9.29 7.86 46.53
N LEU A 263 8.58 6.76 46.29
CA LEU A 263 7.17 6.65 46.69
C LEU A 263 6.99 6.80 48.20
N ALA A 264 7.91 6.26 49.00
CA ALA A 264 7.91 6.42 50.44
C ALA A 264 8.25 7.85 50.88
N SER A 265 9.28 8.48 50.29
CA SER A 265 9.72 9.83 50.64
C SER A 265 8.74 10.93 50.21
N LEU A 266 7.95 10.70 49.16
CA LEU A 266 6.86 11.57 48.73
C LEU A 266 5.55 11.35 49.51
N GLY A 267 5.51 10.35 50.41
CA GLY A 267 4.32 10.03 51.22
C GLY A 267 3.20 9.34 50.43
N TRP A 268 3.53 8.72 49.28
CA TRP A 268 2.57 8.05 48.40
C TRP A 268 2.57 6.53 48.54
N ASN A 269 3.09 6.01 49.64
CA ASN A 269 3.10 4.58 49.90
C ASN A 269 1.66 4.04 50.01
N LYS A 270 1.41 2.89 49.39
CA LYS A 270 0.19 2.11 49.58
C LYS A 270 0.49 1.16 50.73
N GLN A 271 -0.33 1.16 51.79
CA GLN A 271 -0.34 0.04 52.73
C GLN A 271 -0.73 -1.25 52.01
#